data_AF-A0A9E1AU93-F1
#
_entry.id   AF-A0A9E1AU93-F1
#
_cell.length_a   1.000
_cell.length_b   1.000
_cell.length_c   1.000
_cell.angle_alpha   90.00
_cell.angle_beta   90.00
_cell.angle_gamma   90.00
#
_symmetry.space_group_name_H-M   'P 1'
#
loop_
_entity.id
_entity.type
_entity.pdbx_description
1 polymer ?
#
loop_
_entity_poly.entity_id
_entity_poly.type
_entity_poly.pdbx_seq_one_letter_code
_entity_poly.pdbx_strand_id
1 'polypeptide(L)'
;MAKTSGKTNSFLLEMILMILFFSVSAAVILQLFASSHNIQKQSSSKNEALLYAQTLAEEMKSSGQNLLARTSEQTEERYLDENWQETGKDNAVYTAQITLSSQSTAAGQLFSATVSVFASDSEKNLLCRLPVTVYLPSKGGTET
;
A
#
# COMPACT_ATOMS: atom_id res chain seq x y z
N MET A 1 48.57 25.47 53.98
CA MET A 1 47.77 24.24 53.80
C MET A 1 46.75 24.52 52.69
N ALA A 2 47.08 24.14 51.45
CA ALA A 2 46.33 24.57 50.26
C ALA A 2 45.22 23.56 49.94
N LYS A 3 43.97 24.03 49.80
CA LYS A 3 42.83 23.22 49.36
C LYS A 3 42.41 23.68 47.95
N THR A 4 42.97 23.07 46.92
CA THR A 4 42.56 23.28 45.51
C THR A 4 41.52 22.21 45.15
N SER A 5 40.25 22.40 45.54
CA SER A 5 39.20 21.38 45.36
C SER A 5 38.13 21.72 44.30
N GLY A 6 38.32 22.79 43.52
CA GLY A 6 37.31 23.30 42.57
C GLY A 6 37.46 22.86 41.11
N LYS A 7 38.68 22.58 40.62
CA LYS A 7 38.94 22.43 39.17
C LYS A 7 38.57 21.05 38.60
N THR A 8 38.71 19.99 39.40
CA THR A 8 38.31 18.61 39.00
C THR A 8 36.80 18.43 38.94
N ASN A 9 36.03 19.07 39.84
CA ASN A 9 34.56 19.02 39.81
C ASN A 9 33.98 19.67 38.55
N SER A 10 34.55 20.77 38.08
CA SER A 10 34.06 21.47 36.88
C SER A 10 34.27 20.66 35.60
N PHE A 11 35.42 20.00 35.45
CA PHE A 11 35.72 19.15 34.30
C PHE A 11 34.82 17.90 34.25
N LEU A 12 34.60 17.27 35.41
CA LEU A 12 33.71 16.11 35.51
C LEU A 12 32.27 16.49 35.17
N LEU A 13 31.78 17.64 35.64
CA LEU A 13 30.45 18.14 35.34
C LEU A 13 30.27 18.40 33.84
N GLU A 14 31.28 18.98 33.18
CA GLU A 14 31.27 19.20 31.74
C GLU A 14 31.22 17.88 30.95
N MET A 15 31.98 16.86 31.37
CA MET A 15 31.93 15.53 30.76
C MET A 15 30.56 14.86 30.96
N ILE A 16 29.95 14.99 32.14
CA ILE A 16 28.60 14.46 32.41
C ILE A 16 27.57 15.15 31.51
N LEU A 17 27.66 16.47 31.32
CA LEU A 17 26.75 17.21 30.43
C LEU A 17 26.95 16.81 28.96
N MET A 18 28.18 16.56 28.51
CA MET A 18 28.45 16.06 27.16
C MET A 18 27.86 14.67 26.94
N ILE A 19 28.06 13.74 27.89
CA ILE A 19 27.49 12.40 27.83
C ILE A 19 25.95 12.46 27.86
N LEU A 20 25.37 13.35 28.68
CA LEU A 20 23.92 13.55 28.75
C LEU A 20 23.38 14.02 27.40
N PHE A 21 23.98 15.06 26.80
CA PHE A 21 23.55 15.58 25.51
C PHE A 21 23.69 14.55 24.39
N PHE A 22 24.81 13.81 24.39
CA PHE A 22 25.03 12.72 23.46
C PHE A 22 23.99 11.61 23.64
N SER A 23 23.65 11.25 24.88
CA SER A 23 22.67 10.20 25.18
C SER A 23 21.26 10.61 24.74
N VAL A 24 20.86 11.86 25.00
CA VAL A 24 19.57 12.38 24.52
C VAL A 24 19.52 12.39 22.99
N SER A 25 20.60 12.86 22.34
CA SER A 25 20.70 12.87 20.89
C SER A 25 20.62 11.45 20.31
N ALA A 26 21.34 10.49 20.89
CA ALA A 26 21.29 9.08 20.49
C ALA A 26 19.89 8.49 20.63
N ALA A 27 19.19 8.79 21.73
CA ALA A 27 17.82 8.35 21.94
C ALA A 27 16.85 8.90 20.87
N VAL A 28 16.97 10.18 20.51
CA VAL A 28 16.14 10.79 19.45
C VAL A 28 16.45 10.16 18.09
N ILE A 29 17.73 9.95 17.76
CA ILE A 29 18.15 9.32 16.51
C ILE A 29 17.59 7.90 16.39
N LEU A 30 17.66 7.10 17.45
CA LEU A 30 17.09 5.74 17.47
C LEU A 30 15.57 5.74 17.29
N GLN A 31 14.86 6.68 17.93
CA GLN A 31 13.42 6.82 17.74
C GLN A 31 13.07 7.18 16.29
N LEU A 32 13.83 8.10 15.68
CA LEU A 32 13.64 8.47 14.28
C LEU A 32 13.85 7.26 13.35
N PHE A 33 14.89 6.46 13.56
CA PHE A 33 15.12 5.25 12.78
C PHE A 33 14.01 4.22 12.96
N ALA A 34 13.56 3.97 14.20
CA ALA A 34 12.45 3.06 14.47
C ALA A 34 11.16 3.52 13.76
N SER A 35 10.85 4.82 13.84
CA SER A 35 9.70 5.40 13.15
C SER A 35 9.83 5.28 11.63
N SER A 36 10.99 5.62 11.07
CA SER A 36 11.25 5.51 9.63
C SER A 36 11.11 4.06 9.15
N HIS A 37 11.55 3.09 9.94
CA HIS A 37 11.43 1.68 9.61
C HIS A 37 9.96 1.23 9.54
N ASN A 38 9.14 1.67 10.48
CA ASN A 38 7.70 1.39 10.46
C ASN A 38 6.99 2.04 9.27
N ILE A 39 7.33 3.29 8.97
CA ILE A 39 6.81 4.01 7.78
C ILE A 39 7.23 3.26 6.51
N GLN A 40 8.48 2.82 6.41
CA GLN A 40 8.98 2.08 5.27
C GLN A 40 8.24 0.75 5.08
N LYS A 41 8.03 -0.03 6.15
CA LYS A 41 7.25 -1.27 6.08
C LYS A 41 5.82 -1.03 5.58
N GLN A 42 5.14 -0.02 6.13
CA GLN A 42 3.79 0.32 5.68
C GLN A 42 3.79 0.79 4.20
N SER A 43 4.77 1.60 3.81
CA SER A 43 4.90 2.05 2.42
C SER A 43 5.19 0.90 1.46
N SER A 44 5.99 -0.08 1.88
CA SER A 44 6.30 -1.27 1.08
C SER A 44 5.04 -2.09 0.81
N SER A 45 4.27 -2.39 1.86
CA SER A 45 3.01 -3.13 1.73
C SER A 45 2.00 -2.41 0.82
N LYS A 46 1.87 -1.08 0.95
CA LYS A 46 1.02 -0.28 0.04
C LYS A 46 1.51 -0.30 -1.41
N ASN A 47 2.82 -0.27 -1.62
CA ASN A 47 3.41 -0.31 -2.95
C ASN A 47 3.17 -1.66 -3.64
N GLU A 48 3.36 -2.76 -2.91
CA GLU A 48 3.06 -4.10 -3.42
C GLU A 48 1.56 -4.28 -3.68
N ALA A 49 0.70 -3.75 -2.81
CA ALA A 49 -0.74 -3.70 -3.03
C ALA A 49 -1.11 -2.99 -4.33
N LEU A 50 -0.48 -1.84 -4.58
CA LEU A 50 -0.69 -1.08 -5.80
C LEU A 50 -0.20 -1.83 -7.03
N LEU A 51 0.98 -2.44 -6.97
CA LEU A 51 1.52 -3.23 -8.08
C LEU A 51 0.60 -4.42 -8.42
N TYR A 52 0.13 -5.14 -7.40
CA TYR A 52 -0.81 -6.24 -7.60
C TYR A 52 -2.13 -5.75 -8.21
N ALA A 53 -2.67 -4.63 -7.71
CA ALA A 53 -3.87 -4.03 -8.28
C ALA A 53 -3.67 -3.58 -9.74
N GLN A 54 -2.49 -3.09 -10.09
CA GLN A 54 -2.12 -2.74 -11.46
C GLN A 54 -2.04 -3.98 -12.36
N THR A 55 -1.44 -5.08 -11.89
CA THR A 55 -1.43 -6.34 -12.63
C THR A 55 -2.84 -6.81 -12.94
N LEU A 56 -3.75 -6.81 -11.95
CA LEU A 56 -5.16 -7.13 -12.15
C LEU A 56 -5.85 -6.17 -13.14
N ALA A 57 -5.53 -4.88 -13.07
CA ALA A 57 -6.04 -3.89 -14.01
C ALA A 57 -5.61 -4.17 -15.46
N GLU A 58 -4.35 -4.57 -15.65
CA GLU A 58 -3.79 -4.92 -16.96
C GLU A 58 -4.37 -6.23 -17.50
N GLU A 59 -4.56 -7.24 -16.66
CA GLU A 59 -5.27 -8.48 -17.01
C GLU A 59 -6.70 -8.19 -17.47
N MET A 60 -7.42 -7.30 -16.77
CA MET A 60 -8.73 -6.86 -17.23
C MET A 60 -8.64 -6.13 -18.58
N LYS A 61 -7.71 -5.19 -18.75
CA LYS A 61 -7.59 -4.45 -20.01
C LYS A 61 -7.24 -5.34 -21.19
N SER A 62 -6.38 -6.34 -21.00
CA SER A 62 -5.98 -7.30 -22.02
C SER A 62 -7.10 -8.29 -22.38
N SER A 63 -7.95 -8.65 -21.41
CA SER A 63 -9.09 -9.55 -21.59
C SER A 63 -10.36 -8.86 -22.09
N GLY A 64 -10.25 -7.69 -22.75
CA GLY A 64 -11.39 -6.85 -23.16
C GLY A 64 -12.52 -7.58 -23.89
N GLN A 65 -12.25 -8.63 -24.66
CA GLN A 65 -13.31 -9.46 -25.29
C GLN A 65 -14.07 -10.35 -24.30
N ASN A 66 -13.42 -10.82 -23.23
CA ASN A 66 -14.05 -11.58 -22.14
C ASN A 66 -14.90 -10.64 -21.25
N LEU A 67 -14.50 -9.37 -21.09
CA LEU A 67 -15.32 -8.37 -20.41
C LEU A 67 -16.69 -8.17 -21.07
N LEU A 68 -16.80 -8.29 -22.40
CA LEU A 68 -18.10 -8.24 -23.10
C LEU A 68 -19.09 -9.31 -22.63
N ALA A 69 -18.59 -10.45 -22.11
CA ALA A 69 -19.44 -11.50 -21.54
C ALA A 69 -19.91 -11.19 -20.11
N ARG A 70 -19.28 -10.22 -19.41
CA ARG A 70 -19.65 -9.80 -18.05
C ARG A 70 -20.59 -8.60 -18.11
N THR A 71 -21.89 -8.88 -18.23
CA THR A 71 -22.95 -7.85 -18.34
C THR A 71 -23.52 -7.38 -17.01
N SER A 72 -23.20 -8.06 -15.90
CA SER A 72 -23.70 -7.76 -14.55
C SER A 72 -22.60 -7.22 -13.65
N GLU A 73 -23.00 -6.47 -12.61
CA GLU A 73 -22.09 -6.13 -11.52
C GLU A 73 -21.59 -7.41 -10.85
N GLN A 74 -20.27 -7.58 -10.80
CA GLN A 74 -19.63 -8.75 -10.20
C GLN A 74 -18.56 -8.29 -9.24
N THR A 75 -18.56 -8.89 -8.05
CA THR A 75 -17.51 -8.71 -7.07
C THR A 75 -16.76 -10.03 -6.91
N GLU A 76 -15.46 -10.01 -7.20
CA GLU A 76 -14.55 -11.14 -7.03
C GLU A 76 -13.58 -10.83 -5.90
N GLU A 77 -13.33 -11.81 -5.02
CA GLU A 77 -12.33 -11.70 -3.95
C GLU A 77 -11.18 -12.67 -4.21
N ARG A 78 -9.96 -12.16 -4.09
CA ARG A 78 -8.71 -12.93 -4.12
C ARG A 78 -8.02 -12.80 -2.77
N TYR A 79 -7.59 -13.92 -2.22
CA TYR A 79 -6.92 -13.99 -0.92
C TYR A 79 -5.42 -14.18 -1.15
N LEU A 80 -4.59 -13.39 -0.47
CA LEU A 80 -3.14 -13.41 -0.64
C LEU A 80 -2.43 -13.64 0.70
N ASP A 81 -1.32 -14.36 0.65
CA ASP A 81 -0.41 -14.54 1.78
C ASP A 81 0.51 -13.32 1.99
N GLU A 82 1.44 -13.43 2.94
CA GLU A 82 2.43 -12.38 3.22
C GLU A 82 3.39 -12.09 2.06
N ASN A 83 3.51 -13.01 1.09
CA ASN A 83 4.38 -12.92 -0.08
C ASN A 83 3.62 -12.49 -1.34
N TRP A 84 2.38 -12.00 -1.23
CA TRP A 84 1.53 -11.62 -2.35
C TRP A 84 1.21 -12.76 -3.32
N GLN A 85 1.21 -14.00 -2.82
CA GLN A 85 0.79 -15.18 -3.58
C GLN A 85 -0.64 -15.57 -3.23
N GLU A 86 -1.38 -16.06 -4.22
CA GLU A 86 -2.76 -16.51 -4.01
C GLU A 86 -2.80 -17.70 -3.04
N THR A 87 -3.65 -17.60 -2.03
CA THR A 87 -3.77 -18.60 -0.97
C THR A 87 -5.23 -18.82 -0.58
N GLY A 88 -5.47 -19.81 0.28
CA GLY A 88 -6.78 -20.03 0.88
C GLY A 88 -7.13 -18.96 1.90
N LYS A 89 -8.43 -18.77 2.17
CA LYS A 89 -8.93 -17.77 3.12
C LYS A 89 -8.32 -17.89 4.52
N ASP A 90 -8.00 -19.11 4.97
CA ASP A 90 -7.43 -19.38 6.30
C ASP A 90 -6.02 -18.81 6.49
N ASN A 91 -5.23 -18.66 5.42
CA ASN A 91 -3.86 -18.15 5.45
C ASN A 91 -3.75 -16.73 4.85
N ALA A 92 -4.89 -16.08 4.61
CA ALA A 92 -4.94 -14.81 3.91
C ALA A 92 -4.47 -13.66 4.83
N VAL A 93 -3.36 -13.02 4.45
CA VAL A 93 -2.84 -11.81 5.08
C VAL A 93 -3.36 -10.56 4.36
N TYR A 94 -3.63 -10.65 3.05
CA TYR A 94 -4.26 -9.60 2.26
C TYR A 94 -5.47 -10.12 1.49
N THR A 95 -6.40 -9.22 1.15
CA THR A 95 -7.57 -9.55 0.33
C THR A 95 -7.74 -8.47 -0.73
N ALA A 96 -7.72 -8.89 -1.99
CA ALA A 96 -8.04 -8.03 -3.12
C ALA A 96 -9.50 -8.25 -3.53
N GLN A 97 -10.26 -7.17 -3.64
CA GLN A 97 -11.64 -7.16 -4.08
C GLN A 97 -11.75 -6.42 -5.41
N ILE A 98 -12.21 -7.11 -6.44
CA ILE A 98 -12.44 -6.55 -7.77
C ILE A 98 -13.94 -6.37 -7.92
N THR A 99 -14.39 -5.12 -8.01
CA THR A 99 -15.80 -4.80 -8.29
C THR A 99 -15.91 -4.29 -9.71
N LEU A 100 -16.57 -5.06 -10.57
CA LEU A 100 -16.82 -4.70 -11.95
C LEU A 100 -18.24 -4.15 -12.10
N SER A 101 -18.38 -3.10 -12.88
CA SER A 101 -19.65 -2.51 -13.31
C SER A 101 -19.58 -2.24 -14.82
N SER A 102 -20.70 -2.42 -15.52
CA SER A 102 -20.77 -2.14 -16.96
C SER A 102 -21.91 -1.17 -17.25
N GLN A 103 -21.66 -0.22 -18.15
CA GLN A 103 -22.65 0.75 -18.61
C GLN A 103 -22.68 0.73 -20.14
N SER A 104 -23.86 0.45 -20.70
CA SER A 104 -24.09 0.54 -22.14
C SER A 104 -24.40 1.98 -22.54
N THR A 105 -23.71 2.49 -23.55
CA THR A 105 -23.92 3.83 -24.12
C THR A 105 -24.19 3.73 -25.63
N ALA A 106 -24.76 4.77 -26.23
CA ALA A 106 -25.06 4.79 -27.66
C ALA A 106 -23.81 4.63 -28.57
N ALA A 107 -22.62 4.98 -28.07
CA ALA A 107 -21.36 4.89 -28.81
C ALA A 107 -20.60 3.57 -28.60
N GLY A 108 -20.97 2.79 -27.58
CA GLY A 108 -20.23 1.60 -27.16
C GLY A 108 -20.49 1.22 -25.71
N GLN A 109 -19.75 0.23 -25.22
CA GLN A 109 -19.88 -0.26 -23.85
C GLN A 109 -18.69 0.22 -23.01
N LEU A 110 -19.00 0.80 -21.84
CA LEU A 110 -18.01 1.24 -20.87
C LEU A 110 -17.97 0.24 -19.70
N PHE A 111 -16.80 -0.31 -19.42
CA PHE A 111 -16.56 -1.17 -18.28
C PHE A 111 -15.74 -0.44 -17.24
N SER A 112 -16.26 -0.34 -16.02
CA SER A 112 -15.59 0.29 -14.89
C SER A 112 -15.35 -0.76 -13.82
N ALA A 113 -14.09 -1.07 -13.56
CA ALA A 113 -13.66 -1.94 -12.48
C ALA A 113 -12.97 -1.13 -11.39
N THR A 114 -13.19 -1.48 -10.14
CA THR A 114 -12.40 -0.98 -9.02
C THR A 114 -11.72 -2.15 -8.35
N VAL A 115 -10.39 -2.12 -8.30
CA VAL A 115 -9.59 -3.06 -7.51
C VAL A 115 -9.28 -2.40 -6.17
N SER A 116 -9.71 -3.01 -5.07
CA SER A 116 -9.43 -2.54 -3.71
C SER A 116 -8.69 -3.62 -2.95
N VAL A 117 -7.53 -3.29 -2.37
CA VAL A 117 -6.72 -4.24 -1.60
C VAL A 117 -6.77 -3.87 -0.13
N PHE A 118 -7.11 -4.84 0.69
CA PHE A 118 -7.25 -4.71 2.14
C PHE A 118 -6.23 -5.60 2.85
N ALA A 119 -5.71 -5.12 3.98
CA ALA A 119 -5.03 -5.98 4.93
C ALA A 119 -6.07 -6.80 5.69
N SER A 120 -5.81 -8.10 5.88
CA SER A 120 -6.63 -9.04 6.64
C SER A 120 -6.41 -8.89 8.16
N ASP A 121 -6.28 -7.64 8.62
CA ASP A 121 -6.29 -7.31 10.04
C ASP A 121 -7.74 -7.15 10.53
N SER A 122 -7.95 -7.14 11.85
CA SER A 122 -9.27 -7.08 12.48
C SER A 122 -10.14 -5.91 12.00
N GLU A 123 -9.53 -4.83 11.49
CA GLU A 123 -10.22 -3.65 10.97
C GLU A 123 -10.33 -3.58 9.43
N LYS A 124 -9.83 -4.58 8.68
CA LYS A 124 -9.78 -4.56 7.20
C LYS A 124 -9.26 -3.22 6.65
N ASN A 125 -8.04 -2.84 7.04
CA ASN A 125 -7.46 -1.57 6.62
C ASN A 125 -7.24 -1.54 5.09
N LEU A 126 -7.76 -0.52 4.42
CA LEU A 126 -7.59 -0.33 2.97
C LEU A 126 -6.14 0.10 2.67
N LEU A 127 -5.41 -0.73 1.94
CA LEU A 127 -4.03 -0.44 1.52
C LEU A 127 -4.01 0.43 0.27
N CYS A 128 -4.80 0.06 -0.74
CA CYS A 128 -4.91 0.81 -1.98
C CYS A 128 -6.26 0.59 -2.67
N ARG A 129 -6.63 1.54 -3.54
CA ARG A 129 -7.78 1.44 -4.43
C ARG A 129 -7.41 1.98 -5.80
N LEU A 130 -7.59 1.17 -6.83
CA LEU A 130 -7.28 1.49 -8.21
C LEU A 130 -8.55 1.39 -9.06
N PRO A 131 -9.12 2.52 -9.52
CA PRO A 131 -10.18 2.51 -10.53
C PRO A 131 -9.59 2.26 -11.93
N VAL A 132 -10.27 1.43 -12.70
CA VAL A 132 -9.88 1.03 -14.06
C VAL A 132 -11.11 1.16 -14.95
N THR A 133 -10.97 1.83 -16.08
CA THR A 133 -12.06 1.97 -17.05
C THR A 133 -11.58 1.53 -18.43
N VAL A 134 -12.35 0.65 -19.06
CA VAL A 134 -12.10 0.13 -20.40
C VAL A 134 -13.29 0.49 -21.29
N TYR A 135 -13.02 1.18 -22.39
CA TYR A 135 -14.01 1.53 -23.39
C TYR A 135 -13.93 0.56 -24.58
N LEU A 136 -15.07 -0.03 -24.94
CA LEU A 136 -15.21 -0.89 -26.11
C LEU A 136 -16.21 -0.24 -27.08
N PRO A 137 -15.76 0.26 -28.24
CA PRO A 137 -16.65 0.88 -29.21
C PRO A 137 -17.63 -0.16 -29.78
N SER A 138 -18.89 0.23 -29.92
CA SER A 138 -19.85 -0.56 -30.71
C SER A 138 -19.36 -0.53 -32.17
N LYS A 139 -19.33 -1.68 -32.86
CA LYS A 139 -18.95 -1.73 -34.29
C LYS A 139 -19.95 -0.88 -35.09
N GLY A 140 -19.60 0.38 -35.30
CA GLY A 140 -20.37 1.39 -36.02
C GLY A 140 -19.39 2.35 -36.69
N GLY A 141 -18.81 1.87 -37.79
CA GLY A 141 -17.84 2.60 -38.60
C GLY A 141 -17.58 1.82 -39.89
N THR A 142 -18.64 1.46 -40.61
CA THR A 142 -18.52 1.26 -42.05
C THR A 142 -18.27 2.64 -42.64
N GLU A 143 -17.00 3.00 -42.81
CA GLU A 143 -16.61 4.03 -43.76
C GLU A 143 -16.92 3.46 -45.15
N THR A 144 -18.02 3.94 -45.74
CA THR A 144 -18.34 3.81 -47.16
C THR A 144 -17.47 4.74 -47.98
#